data_AF-A0A4S4K957-F1
#
_entry.id   AF-A0A4S4K957-F1
#
_cell.length_a   1.000
_cell.length_b   1.000
_cell.length_c   1.000
_cell.angle_alpha   90.00
_cell.angle_beta   90.00
_cell.angle_gamma   90.00
#
_symmetry.space_group_name_H-M   'P 1'
#
loop_
_entity.id
_entity.type
_entity.pdbx_description
1 polymer ?
#
loop_
_entity_poly.entity_id
_entity_poly.type
_entity_poly.pdbx_seq_one_letter_code
_entity_poly.pdbx_strand_id
1 'polypeptide(L)'
;MVQIHNFLNEQAWLEILKWEKKENPQENLQLTRFKGRPGELSPKARFWLFAGWLLPTRFNTEPPFDRHDWVVKRKTTGEEVRYVIDYYSAPPEQDGSPVFSLDVRPALDSFGSVKQRIAAATEDAWASVKADQTGRV
;
A
#
# COMPACT_ATOMS: atom_id res chain seq x y z
N MET A 1 -6.87 15.44 -16.29
CA MET A 1 -7.37 14.09 -15.93
C MET A 1 -6.32 13.01 -16.17
N VAL A 2 -5.89 12.70 -17.40
CA VAL A 2 -4.92 11.60 -17.67
C VAL A 2 -3.56 11.76 -16.97
N GLN A 3 -3.03 12.98 -16.86
CA GLN A 3 -1.75 13.25 -16.19
C GLN A 3 -1.72 12.86 -14.71
N ILE A 4 -2.82 13.06 -13.98
CA ILE A 4 -2.94 12.68 -12.55
C ILE A 4 -2.92 11.17 -12.40
N HIS A 5 -3.60 10.44 -13.29
CA HIS A 5 -3.62 8.97 -13.25
C HIS A 5 -2.24 8.39 -13.57
N ASN A 6 -1.52 8.97 -14.52
CA ASN A 6 -0.15 8.56 -14.83
C ASN A 6 0.79 8.79 -13.64
N PHE A 7 0.70 9.95 -12.99
CA PHE A 7 1.46 10.24 -11.77
C PHE A 7 1.15 9.22 -10.66
N LEU A 8 -0.13 8.97 -10.38
CA LEU A 8 -0.55 7.99 -9.36
C LEU A 8 -0.08 6.57 -9.66
N ASN A 9 -0.11 6.15 -10.93
CA ASN A 9 0.41 4.86 -11.35
C ASN A 9 1.93 4.77 -11.20
N GLU A 10 2.66 5.83 -11.53
CA GLU A 10 4.11 5.88 -11.35
C GLU A 10 4.49 5.79 -9.88
N GLN A 11 3.80 6.52 -9.00
CA GLN A 11 4.00 6.42 -7.55
C GLN A 11 3.69 5.01 -7.04
N ALA A 12 2.59 4.39 -7.50
CA ALA A 12 2.27 3.01 -7.14
C ALA A 12 3.35 2.02 -7.55
N TRP A 13 3.92 2.18 -8.76
CA TRP A 13 5.02 1.34 -9.22
C TRP A 13 6.28 1.52 -8.37
N LEU A 14 6.62 2.76 -7.99
CA LEU A 14 7.77 3.04 -7.11
C LEU A 14 7.62 2.39 -5.73
N GLU A 15 6.41 2.40 -5.16
CA GLU A 15 6.15 1.72 -3.88
C GLU A 15 6.30 0.19 -4.00
N ILE A 16 5.82 -0.42 -5.10
CA ILE A 16 6.06 -1.85 -5.35
C ILE A 16 7.55 -2.15 -5.44
N LEU A 17 8.31 -1.32 -6.17
CA LEU A 17 9.76 -1.46 -6.27
C LEU A 17 10.44 -1.35 -4.90
N LYS A 18 9.96 -0.48 -4.00
CA LYS A 18 10.49 -0.39 -2.63
C LYS A 18 10.22 -1.68 -1.85
N TRP A 19 9.00 -2.22 -1.92
CA TRP A 19 8.66 -3.50 -1.29
C TRP A 19 9.54 -4.65 -1.77
N GLU A 20 9.69 -4.79 -3.09
CA GLU A 20 10.51 -5.84 -3.68
C GLU A 20 12.00 -5.63 -3.44
N LYS A 21 12.50 -4.39 -3.43
CA LYS A 21 13.91 -4.12 -3.12
C LYS A 21 14.30 -4.51 -1.70
N LYS A 22 13.37 -4.39 -0.74
CA LYS A 22 13.60 -4.81 0.66
C LYS A 22 13.78 -6.33 0.77
N GLU A 23 12.99 -7.11 0.03
CA GLU A 23 13.05 -8.57 0.11
C GLU A 23 14.04 -9.19 -0.88
N ASN A 24 14.04 -8.71 -2.12
CA ASN A 24 14.78 -9.26 -3.25
C ASN A 24 15.47 -8.14 -4.07
N PRO A 25 16.58 -7.58 -3.57
CA PRO A 25 17.24 -6.43 -4.19
C PRO A 25 17.83 -6.66 -5.60
N GLN A 26 17.94 -7.91 -6.05
CA GLN A 26 18.47 -8.25 -7.38
C GLN A 26 17.42 -8.79 -8.37
N GLU A 27 16.15 -8.82 -7.99
CA GLU A 27 15.08 -9.32 -8.86
C GLU A 27 14.69 -8.31 -9.94
N ASN A 28 14.62 -8.79 -11.19
CA ASN A 28 14.03 -8.02 -12.28
C ASN A 28 12.52 -8.23 -12.29
N LEU A 29 11.76 -7.19 -12.03
CA LEU A 29 10.31 -7.24 -11.97
C LEU A 29 9.67 -7.01 -13.34
N GLN A 30 8.56 -7.70 -13.60
CA GLN A 30 7.71 -7.46 -14.76
C GLN A 30 6.27 -7.33 -14.32
N LEU A 31 5.64 -6.20 -14.63
CA LEU A 31 4.19 -6.06 -14.48
C LEU A 31 3.51 -7.00 -15.48
N THR A 32 2.77 -7.98 -14.95
CA THR A 32 2.20 -9.07 -15.74
C THR A 32 0.71 -8.87 -15.94
N ARG A 33 0.00 -8.35 -14.93
CA ARG A 33 -1.43 -8.08 -15.02
C ARG A 33 -1.81 -6.82 -14.26
N PHE A 34 -2.65 -6.01 -14.90
CA PHE A 34 -3.33 -4.87 -14.31
C PHE A 34 -4.82 -5.19 -14.24
N LYS A 35 -5.41 -5.22 -13.04
CA LYS A 35 -6.84 -5.43 -12.86
C LYS A 35 -7.42 -4.36 -11.93
N GLY A 36 -8.19 -3.43 -12.50
CA GLY A 36 -9.04 -2.54 -11.72
C GLY A 36 -10.15 -3.33 -11.04
N ARG A 37 -10.39 -3.05 -9.77
CA ARG A 37 -11.50 -3.61 -8.99
C ARG A 37 -12.31 -2.47 -8.37
N PRO A 38 -12.92 -1.60 -9.20
CA PRO A 38 -13.70 -0.48 -8.70
C PRO A 38 -14.85 -0.99 -7.83
N GLY A 39 -15.00 -0.42 -6.63
CA GLY A 39 -16.06 -0.77 -5.69
C GLY A 39 -15.82 -2.04 -4.84
N GLU A 40 -14.77 -2.82 -5.07
CA GLU A 40 -14.44 -3.94 -4.18
C GLU A 40 -13.56 -3.48 -3.01
N LEU A 41 -14.16 -3.31 -1.83
CA LEU A 41 -13.39 -2.98 -0.63
C LEU A 41 -12.35 -4.07 -0.31
N SER A 42 -11.10 -3.66 -0.12
CA SER A 42 -10.06 -4.57 0.35
C SER A 42 -10.38 -5.10 1.75
N PRO A 43 -9.92 -6.30 2.15
CA PRO A 43 -10.18 -6.84 3.49
C PRO A 43 -9.77 -5.87 4.62
N LYS A 44 -8.69 -5.11 4.41
CA LYS A 44 -8.25 -4.04 5.33
C LYS A 44 -9.24 -2.88 5.32
N ALA A 45 -9.66 -2.38 4.16
CA ALA A 45 -10.66 -1.32 4.09
C ALA A 45 -11.97 -1.73 4.80
N ARG A 46 -12.44 -2.98 4.63
CA ARG A 46 -13.60 -3.50 5.35
C ARG A 46 -13.40 -3.47 6.87
N PHE A 47 -12.22 -3.84 7.34
CA PHE A 47 -11.86 -3.77 8.76
C PHE A 47 -11.81 -2.33 9.29
N TRP A 48 -11.22 -1.39 8.55
CA TRP A 48 -11.16 0.02 8.94
C TRP A 48 -12.53 0.67 8.96
N LEU A 49 -13.41 0.37 8.00
CA LEU A 49 -14.78 0.87 8.01
C LEU A 49 -15.57 0.32 9.19
N PHE A 50 -15.40 -0.97 9.53
CA PHE A 50 -16.00 -1.56 10.72
C PHE A 50 -15.45 -0.93 12.01
N ALA A 51 -14.14 -0.69 12.09
CA ALA A 51 -13.50 -0.02 13.22
C ALA A 51 -13.94 1.45 13.34
N GLY A 52 -14.10 2.17 12.22
CA GLY A 52 -14.64 3.52 12.16
C GLY A 52 -16.12 3.58 12.54
N TRP A 53 -16.91 2.55 12.21
CA TRP A 53 -18.27 2.42 12.75
C TRP A 53 -18.28 2.25 14.27
N LEU A 54 -17.36 1.47 14.84
CA LEU A 54 -17.24 1.27 16.28
C LEU A 54 -16.64 2.48 17.03
N LEU A 55 -15.68 3.17 16.43
CA LEU A 55 -14.90 4.25 17.04
C LEU A 55 -14.65 5.39 16.02
N PRO A 56 -15.69 6.15 15.67
CA PRO A 56 -15.65 7.14 14.57
C PRO A 56 -14.69 8.31 14.82
N THR A 57 -14.34 8.59 16.07
CA THR A 57 -13.39 9.65 16.42
C THR A 57 -11.92 9.24 16.29
N ARG A 58 -11.63 7.94 16.11
CA ARG A 58 -10.26 7.39 16.07
C ARG A 58 -9.85 6.90 14.68
N PHE A 59 -10.81 6.58 13.82
CA PHE A 59 -10.55 5.84 12.59
C PHE A 59 -11.24 6.46 11.39
N ASN A 60 -10.53 6.50 10.26
CA ASN A 60 -11.06 7.05 9.02
C ASN A 60 -12.18 6.16 8.47
N THR A 61 -13.33 6.76 8.16
CA THR A 61 -14.51 6.11 7.61
C THR A 61 -14.63 6.25 6.10
N GLU A 62 -13.70 6.96 5.45
CA GLU A 62 -13.74 7.11 4.00
C GLU A 62 -13.16 5.87 3.30
N PRO A 63 -13.97 5.16 2.48
CA PRO A 63 -13.48 4.03 1.70
C PRO A 63 -12.51 4.52 0.60
N PRO A 64 -11.61 3.65 0.11
CA PRO A 64 -10.81 3.99 -1.04
C PRO A 64 -11.72 4.24 -2.25
N PHE A 65 -11.50 5.34 -2.96
CA PHE A 65 -12.31 5.71 -4.12
C PHE A 65 -11.97 4.85 -5.34
N ASP A 66 -10.76 4.29 -5.37
CA ASP A 66 -10.29 3.41 -6.43
C ASP A 66 -9.36 2.34 -5.88
N ARG A 67 -9.52 1.11 -6.36
CA ARG A 67 -8.70 -0.04 -5.96
C ARG A 67 -8.21 -0.79 -7.19
N HIS A 68 -6.91 -1.06 -7.16
CA HIS A 68 -6.23 -1.81 -8.19
C HIS A 68 -5.49 -3.02 -7.62
N ASP A 69 -5.58 -4.13 -8.33
CA ASP A 69 -4.77 -5.33 -8.07
C ASP A 69 -3.75 -5.46 -9.19
N TRP A 70 -2.46 -5.33 -8.87
CA TRP A 70 -1.35 -5.49 -9.81
C TRP A 70 -0.67 -6.82 -9.56
N VAL A 71 -0.37 -7.59 -10.61
CA VAL A 71 0.41 -8.83 -10.49
C VAL A 71 1.77 -8.59 -11.10
N VAL A 72 2.80 -8.77 -10.28
CA VAL A 72 4.19 -8.59 -10.65
C VAL A 72 4.89 -9.93 -10.65
N LYS A 73 5.55 -10.24 -11.76
CA LYS A 73 6.35 -11.45 -11.91
C LYS A 73 7.81 -11.14 -11.68
N ARG A 74 8.42 -11.92 -10.79
CA ARG A 74 9.87 -11.92 -10.55
C ARG A 74 10.51 -12.75 -11.66
N LYS A 75 11.40 -12.16 -12.46
CA LYS A 75 12.00 -12.88 -13.61
C LYS A 75 12.96 -13.97 -13.20
N THR A 76 13.59 -13.85 -12.04
CA THR A 76 14.67 -14.76 -11.63
C THR A 76 14.10 -16.03 -11.00
N THR A 77 13.02 -15.89 -10.23
CA THR A 77 12.29 -17.01 -9.61
C THR A 77 11.07 -17.48 -10.41
N GLY A 78 10.52 -16.63 -11.29
CA GLY A 78 9.29 -16.89 -12.02
C GLY A 78 8.01 -16.72 -11.21
N GLU A 79 8.12 -16.34 -9.93
CA GLU A 79 7.01 -16.18 -9.00
C GLU A 79 6.14 -14.96 -9.35
N GLU A 80 4.82 -15.11 -9.22
CA GLU A 80 3.87 -14.02 -9.38
C GLU A 80 3.37 -13.55 -8.01
N VAL A 81 3.66 -12.29 -7.69
CA VAL A 81 3.23 -11.62 -6.46
C VAL A 81 2.14 -10.62 -6.79
N ARG A 82 1.00 -10.72 -6.09
CA ARG A 82 -0.09 -9.76 -6.25
C ARG A 82 0.06 -8.63 -5.23
N TYR A 83 -0.04 -7.40 -5.70
CA TYR A 83 -0.08 -6.17 -4.92
C TYR A 83 -1.49 -5.59 -4.95
N VAL A 84 -1.96 -5.15 -3.79
CA VAL A 84 -3.20 -4.37 -3.62
C VAL A 84 -2.81 -2.92 -3.46
N ILE A 85 -3.40 -2.06 -4.28
CA ILE A 85 -3.21 -0.62 -4.30
C ILE A 85 -4.56 0.02 -4.02
N ASP A 86 -4.68 0.65 -2.86
CA ASP A 86 -5.88 1.40 -2.45
C ASP A 86 -5.57 2.91 -2.55
N TYR A 87 -6.38 3.65 -3.30
CA TYR A 87 -6.27 5.11 -3.42
C TYR A 87 -7.31 5.78 -2.50
N TYR A 88 -6.85 6.68 -1.65
CA TYR A 88 -7.68 7.43 -0.70
C TYR A 88 -7.61 8.93 -1.00
N SER A 89 -8.73 9.61 -0.83
CA SER A 89 -8.78 11.07 -0.75
C SER A 89 -8.32 11.48 0.65
N ALA A 90 -7.45 12.47 0.74
CA ALA A 90 -7.12 13.12 2.00
C ALA A 90 -7.77 14.51 2.03
N PRO A 91 -7.98 15.09 3.23
CA PRO A 91 -8.48 16.46 3.35
C PRO A 91 -7.62 17.41 2.50
N PRO A 92 -8.24 18.35 1.76
CA PRO A 92 -7.49 19.29 0.95
C PRO A 92 -6.55 20.12 1.83
N GLU A 93 -5.40 20.49 1.28
CA GLU A 93 -4.45 21.35 1.98
C GLU A 93 -5.05 22.76 2.18
N GLN A 94 -4.45 23.60 3.03
CA GLN A 94 -4.98 24.95 3.32
C GLN A 94 -5.15 25.82 2.06
N ASP A 95 -4.44 25.49 0.98
CA ASP A 95 -4.51 26.12 -0.34
C ASP A 95 -5.60 25.51 -1.26
N GLY A 96 -6.42 24.59 -0.76
CA GLY A 96 -7.49 23.93 -1.52
C GLY A 96 -7.02 22.87 -2.52
N SER A 97 -5.71 22.60 -2.58
CA SER A 97 -5.14 21.56 -3.43
C SER A 97 -5.59 20.17 -2.95
N PRO A 98 -6.09 19.29 -3.85
CA PRO A 98 -6.50 17.95 -3.48
C PRO A 98 -5.28 17.11 -3.10
N VAL A 99 -5.34 16.49 -1.92
CA VAL A 99 -4.30 15.58 -1.43
C VAL A 99 -4.78 14.14 -1.60
N PHE A 100 -3.90 13.27 -2.10
CA PHE A 100 -4.19 11.86 -2.27
C PHE A 100 -3.25 11.04 -1.40
N SER A 101 -3.78 9.99 -0.78
CA SER A 101 -3.00 9.01 -0.03
C SER A 101 -3.02 7.67 -0.74
N LEU A 102 -1.85 7.04 -0.84
CA LEU A 102 -1.61 5.81 -1.58
C LEU A 102 -1.18 4.70 -0.61
N ASP A 103 -1.96 3.61 -0.54
CA ASP A 103 -1.62 2.42 0.26
C ASP A 103 -1.30 1.26 -0.68
N VAL A 104 -0.02 0.97 -0.86
CA VAL A 104 0.48 -0.16 -1.66
C VAL A 104 0.99 -1.26 -0.74
N ARG A 105 0.50 -2.48 -0.92
CA ARG A 105 0.91 -3.63 -0.11
C ARG A 105 0.79 -4.96 -0.85
N PRO A 106 1.66 -5.93 -0.54
CA PRO A 106 1.51 -7.28 -1.07
C PRO A 106 0.23 -7.92 -0.52
N ALA A 107 -0.47 -8.66 -1.37
CA ALA A 107 -1.69 -9.39 -1.03
C ALA A 107 -1.36 -10.55 -0.10
N LEU A 108 -2.28 -10.93 0.78
CA LEU A 108 -2.07 -12.05 1.73
C LEU A 108 -2.35 -13.43 1.09
N ASP A 109 -2.17 -13.56 -0.22
CA ASP A 109 -2.48 -14.80 -0.95
C ASP A 109 -1.31 -15.78 -1.03
N SER A 110 -0.09 -15.36 -0.69
CA SER A 110 1.09 -16.23 -0.61
C SER A 110 1.77 -16.15 0.76
N PHE A 111 2.41 -17.24 1.18
CA PHE A 111 3.22 -17.27 2.41
C PHE A 111 4.38 -16.27 2.36
N GLY A 112 4.96 -16.04 1.17
CA GLY A 112 5.98 -15.01 0.95
C GLY A 112 5.44 -13.62 1.28
N SER A 113 4.27 -13.27 0.77
CA SER A 113 3.64 -11.98 1.01
C SER A 113 3.17 -11.77 2.45
N VAL A 114 2.80 -12.84 3.17
CA VAL A 114 2.54 -12.76 4.62
C VAL A 114 3.85 -12.44 5.37
N LYS A 115 4.95 -13.13 5.03
CA LYS A 115 6.28 -12.87 5.63
C LYS A 115 6.75 -11.45 5.34
N GLN A 116 6.54 -10.93 4.13
CA GLN A 116 6.83 -9.53 3.76
C GLN A 116 6.17 -8.54 4.71
N ARG A 117 4.87 -8.72 4.98
CA ARG A 117 4.13 -7.79 5.86
C ARG A 117 4.57 -7.89 7.31
N ILE A 118 4.91 -9.10 7.79
CA ILE A 118 5.42 -9.30 9.15
C ILE A 118 6.81 -8.66 9.30
N ALA A 119 7.70 -8.85 8.33
CA ALA A 119 9.03 -8.25 8.33
C ALA A 119 8.96 -6.72 8.37
N ALA A 120 8.16 -6.11 7.47
CA ALA A 120 7.96 -4.66 7.46
C ALA A 120 7.33 -4.13 8.75
N ALA A 121 6.31 -4.80 9.29
CA ALA A 121 5.71 -4.40 10.56
C ALA A 121 6.70 -4.46 11.74
N THR A 122 7.63 -5.42 11.71
CA THR A 122 8.69 -5.55 12.73
C THR A 122 9.74 -4.45 12.58
N GLU A 123 10.12 -4.10 11.35
CA GLU A 123 11.01 -2.96 11.06
C GLU A 123 10.40 -1.63 11.54
N ASP A 124 9.13 -1.37 11.23
CA ASP A 124 8.44 -0.13 11.61
C ASP A 124 8.25 -0.04 13.14
N ALA A 125 7.94 -1.16 13.80
CA ALA A 125 7.88 -1.24 15.25
C ALA A 125 9.26 -1.00 15.89
N TRP A 126 10.33 -1.54 15.31
CA TRP A 126 11.68 -1.31 15.82
C TRP A 126 12.13 0.13 15.60
N ALA A 127 11.83 0.71 14.43
CA ALA A 127 12.17 2.10 14.10
C ALA A 127 11.42 3.09 15.00
N SER A 128 10.15 2.87 15.28
CA SER A 128 9.36 3.70 16.21
C SER A 128 9.87 3.62 17.65
N VAL A 129 10.22 2.43 18.14
CA VAL A 129 10.85 2.26 19.47
C VAL A 129 12.22 2.96 19.53
N LYS A 130 13.02 2.88 18.47
CA LYS A 130 14.33 3.55 18.42
C LYS A 130 14.19 5.07 18.37
N ALA A 131 13.22 5.59 17.64
CA ALA A 131 12.93 7.02 17.57
C ALA A 131 12.49 7.57 18.94
N ASP A 132 11.65 6.84 19.68
CA ASP A 132 11.19 7.20 21.02
C ASP A 132 12.33 7.20 22.06
N GLN A 133 13.34 6.34 21.86
CA GLN A 133 14.56 6.33 22.69
C GLN A 133 15.52 7.48 22.37
N THR A 134 15.54 8.00 21.13
CA THR A 134 16.50 9.02 20.69
C THR A 134 15.99 10.45 20.94
N GLY A 135 14.68 10.65 21.13
CA GLY A 135 14.05 11.93 21.48
C GLY A 135 14.02 12.27 22.98
N ARG A 136 14.73 11.50 23.81
CA ARG A 136 14.73 11.65 25.29
C ARG A 136 16.02 12.26 25.87
N VAL A 137 16.81 12.95 25.04
CA VAL A 137 18.04 13.65 25.47
C VAL A 137 17.88 15.16 25.30
#